data_AF-A0A821L9B2-F1
#
_entry.id   AF-A0A821L9B2-F1
#
_cell.length_a   1.000
_cell.length_b   1.000
_cell.length_c   1.000
_cell.angle_alpha   90.00
_cell.angle_beta   90.00
_cell.angle_gamma   90.00
#
_symmetry.space_group_name_H-M   'P 1'
#
loop_
_entity.id
_entity.type
_entity.pdbx_description
1 polymer ?
#
loop_
_entity_poly.entity_id
_entity_poly.type
_entity_poly.pdbx_seq_one_letter_code
_entity_poly.pdbx_strand_id
1 'polypeptide(L)'
;ALDVDMTKYNSSEALRYKRYIMNEDEESLPSFCALNDNKRREKMQEEAERLVQDKYNDFNSKSYFTRTKRQSTNNTDRERTCCYMYIRIDPTLWDIVYRNEGLNEKEATIHALVTFLYRVVTAANAIYRSVKFESNGDFLYRFTLRIQRIRILTSDDCMQKNITLSETNICRSFLDSNVLLTWHSVGNFDEYCLSYLFTARDFGDGTLGLAWMGSILPSLYE
;
A
#
# COMPACT_ATOMS: atom_id res chain seq x y z
N ALA A 1 17.84 8.04 5.25
CA ALA A 1 16.61 7.22 5.37
C ALA A 1 16.97 5.77 5.10
N LEU A 2 16.38 4.84 5.84
CA LEU A 2 16.62 3.40 5.73
C LEU A 2 15.55 2.78 4.81
N ASP A 3 15.99 2.06 3.78
CA ASP A 3 15.11 1.20 3.00
C ASP A 3 15.18 -0.23 3.56
N VAL A 4 14.05 -0.79 3.97
CA VAL A 4 13.99 -2.13 4.55
C VAL A 4 14.10 -3.17 3.44
N ASP A 5 15.03 -4.11 3.61
CA ASP A 5 15.14 -5.28 2.74
C ASP A 5 13.98 -6.26 3.00
N MET A 6 12.97 -6.17 2.13
CA MET A 6 11.76 -7.00 2.20
C MET A 6 12.02 -8.48 1.91
N THR A 7 13.15 -8.84 1.30
CA THR A 7 13.48 -10.26 1.01
C THR A 7 13.65 -11.07 2.30
N LYS A 8 14.13 -10.42 3.37
CA LYS A 8 14.27 -11.01 4.70
C LYS A 8 12.94 -11.32 5.38
N TYR A 9 11.87 -10.62 5.03
CA TYR A 9 10.55 -10.73 5.66
C TYR A 9 9.52 -11.47 4.82
N ASN A 10 9.79 -11.64 3.52
CA ASN A 10 8.95 -12.41 2.61
C ASN A 10 9.28 -13.91 2.59
N SER A 11 10.31 -14.36 3.31
CA SER A 11 10.58 -15.79 3.51
C SER A 11 9.66 -16.37 4.58
N SER A 12 9.21 -17.61 4.41
CA SER A 12 8.33 -18.31 5.36
C SER A 12 8.91 -18.49 6.77
N GLU A 13 10.17 -18.14 6.99
CA GLU A 13 10.89 -18.31 8.26
C GLU A 13 11.01 -17.02 9.07
N ALA A 14 10.72 -15.85 8.49
CA ALA A 14 11.05 -14.55 9.11
C ALA A 14 10.21 -14.17 10.33
N LEU A 15 9.00 -14.74 10.48
CA LEU A 15 8.08 -14.43 11.59
C LEU A 15 8.12 -15.47 12.71
N ARG A 16 9.10 -16.38 12.71
CA ARG A 16 9.17 -17.52 13.67
C ARG A 16 9.85 -17.20 15.01
N TYR A 17 9.93 -15.94 15.44
CA TYR A 17 10.45 -15.62 16.76
C TYR A 17 9.37 -15.09 17.73
N LYS A 18 9.08 -15.95 18.72
CA LYS A 18 8.24 -15.79 19.92
C LYS A 18 6.71 -15.59 19.72
N ARG A 19 6.04 -16.75 19.71
CA ARG A 19 4.71 -17.08 20.28
C ARG A 19 3.88 -15.87 20.75
N TYR A 20 2.91 -15.48 19.93
CA TYR A 20 1.57 -15.11 20.40
C TYR A 20 0.56 -15.82 19.50
N ILE A 21 -0.40 -16.51 20.12
CA ILE A 21 -1.33 -17.44 19.47
C ILE A 21 -2.14 -16.70 18.40
N MET A 22 -1.85 -17.01 17.14
CA MET A 22 -2.75 -16.83 16.01
C MET A 22 -2.98 -18.23 15.45
N ASN A 23 -4.25 -18.63 15.33
CA ASN A 23 -4.68 -19.98 14.97
C ASN A 23 -3.94 -20.55 13.76
N GLU A 24 -3.59 -21.84 13.84
CA GLU A 24 -2.74 -22.62 12.92
C GLU A 24 -3.35 -22.90 11.53
N ASP A 25 -4.36 -22.16 11.07
CA ASP A 25 -5.09 -22.47 9.83
C ASP A 25 -4.70 -21.60 8.61
N GLU A 26 -3.66 -20.75 8.69
CA GLU A 26 -3.18 -19.91 7.57
C GLU A 26 -1.79 -20.31 7.02
N GLU A 27 -1.23 -21.46 7.40
CA GLU A 27 -0.08 -22.02 6.67
C GLU A 27 -0.55 -22.57 5.32
N SER A 28 -0.07 -21.95 4.22
CA SER A 28 -0.14 -22.39 2.81
C SER A 28 -1.17 -21.75 1.86
N LEU A 29 -1.55 -20.47 2.02
CA LEU A 29 -2.16 -19.77 0.89
C LEU A 29 -1.08 -19.43 -0.17
N PRO A 30 -1.13 -20.01 -1.39
CA PRO A 30 -0.20 -19.65 -2.45
C PRO A 30 -0.31 -18.15 -2.72
N SER A 31 0.83 -17.49 -2.98
CA SER A 31 0.90 -16.06 -3.24
C SER A 31 -0.14 -15.64 -4.29
N PHE A 32 -1.26 -15.10 -3.81
CA PHE A 32 -2.39 -14.71 -4.67
C PHE A 32 -2.02 -13.58 -5.63
N CYS A 33 -1.08 -12.71 -5.28
CA CYS A 33 -0.52 -11.76 -6.23
C CYS A 33 0.63 -12.40 -6.98
N ALA A 34 0.52 -12.52 -8.30
CA ALA A 34 1.62 -12.94 -9.14
C ALA A 34 2.69 -11.85 -9.09
N LEU A 35 3.79 -12.15 -8.41
CA LEU A 35 5.01 -11.35 -8.48
C LEU A 35 5.79 -11.83 -9.71
N ASN A 36 6.20 -10.86 -10.53
CA ASN A 36 7.11 -10.93 -11.69
C ASN A 36 6.46 -10.92 -13.07
N ASP A 37 6.34 -9.71 -13.63
CA ASP A 37 6.79 -9.37 -14.98
C ASP A 37 6.66 -7.85 -15.18
N ASN A 38 7.78 -7.10 -15.26
CA ASN A 38 7.74 -5.66 -15.61
C ASN A 38 6.97 -5.43 -16.93
N LYS A 39 7.10 -6.37 -17.86
CA LYS A 39 6.38 -6.43 -19.14
C LYS A 39 4.86 -6.56 -18.99
N ARG A 40 4.36 -7.14 -17.90
CA ARG A 40 2.92 -7.22 -17.59
C ARG A 40 2.40 -5.95 -16.93
N ARG A 41 3.24 -5.23 -16.19
CA ARG A 41 2.89 -3.91 -15.61
C ARG A 41 2.70 -2.88 -16.71
N GLU A 42 3.62 -2.84 -17.67
CA GLU A 42 3.49 -2.04 -18.90
C GLU A 42 2.21 -2.41 -19.65
N LYS A 43 1.92 -3.71 -19.78
CA LYS A 43 0.69 -4.18 -20.44
C LYS A 43 -0.60 -3.82 -19.68
N MET A 44 -0.57 -3.78 -18.34
CA MET A 44 -1.69 -3.33 -17.52
C MET A 44 -1.88 -1.81 -17.59
N GLN A 45 -0.80 -1.03 -17.64
CA GLN A 45 -0.88 0.41 -17.91
C GLN A 45 -1.45 0.66 -19.30
N GLU A 46 -0.94 -0.02 -20.33
CA GLU A 46 -1.51 0.04 -21.67
C GLU A 46 -2.98 -0.43 -21.72
N GLU A 47 -3.36 -1.45 -20.95
CA GLU A 47 -4.75 -1.92 -20.89
C GLU A 47 -5.65 -0.92 -20.12
N ALA A 48 -5.15 -0.29 -19.06
CA ALA A 48 -5.87 0.77 -18.35
C ALA A 48 -6.06 2.00 -19.25
N GLU A 49 -5.03 2.40 -19.99
CA GLU A 49 -5.10 3.46 -21.00
C GLU A 49 -6.05 3.10 -22.14
N ARG A 50 -6.03 1.84 -22.62
CA ARG A 50 -7.00 1.35 -23.60
C ARG A 50 -8.42 1.32 -23.06
N LEU A 51 -8.66 0.96 -21.81
CA LEU A 51 -9.99 1.01 -21.19
C LEU A 51 -10.50 2.45 -21.06
N VAL A 52 -9.61 3.42 -20.85
CA VAL A 52 -9.93 4.85 -20.93
C VAL A 52 -10.28 5.23 -22.38
N GLN A 53 -9.55 4.71 -23.37
CA GLN A 53 -9.73 5.02 -24.79
C GLN A 53 -10.94 4.32 -25.44
N ASP A 54 -11.24 3.08 -25.09
CA ASP A 54 -12.39 2.31 -25.60
C ASP A 54 -13.71 2.91 -25.10
N LYS A 55 -13.73 3.48 -23.88
CA LYS A 55 -14.85 4.29 -23.39
C LYS A 55 -15.07 5.58 -24.21
N TYR A 56 -14.04 6.11 -24.86
CA TYR A 56 -14.14 7.26 -25.76
C TYR A 56 -14.79 6.85 -27.11
N ASN A 57 -14.60 5.61 -27.55
CA ASN A 57 -15.09 5.09 -28.83
C ASN A 57 -16.49 4.45 -28.75
N ASP A 58 -16.94 4.00 -27.58
CA ASP A 58 -18.27 3.40 -27.36
C ASP A 58 -19.42 4.42 -27.48
N PHE A 59 -19.11 5.72 -27.61
CA PHE A 59 -20.10 6.77 -27.86
C PHE A 59 -20.76 6.68 -29.26
N ASN A 60 -20.29 5.79 -30.15
CA ASN A 60 -20.72 5.76 -31.55
C ASN A 60 -21.24 4.42 -32.10
N SER A 61 -21.47 3.38 -31.28
CA SER A 61 -22.03 2.13 -31.80
C SER A 61 -22.87 1.36 -30.77
N LYS A 62 -24.20 1.55 -30.82
CA LYS A 62 -25.13 0.61 -30.18
C LYS A 62 -25.12 -0.72 -30.95
N SER A 63 -24.60 -1.78 -30.34
CA SER A 63 -24.80 -3.15 -30.82
C SER A 63 -24.91 -4.13 -29.65
N TYR A 64 -26.14 -4.54 -29.36
CA TYR A 64 -26.50 -5.58 -28.41
C TYR A 64 -26.02 -6.96 -28.88
N PHE A 65 -24.93 -7.49 -28.31
CA PHE A 65 -24.67 -8.92 -28.28
C PHE A 65 -23.91 -9.31 -27.00
N THR A 66 -24.66 -9.73 -25.98
CA THR A 66 -24.12 -10.24 -24.71
C THR A 66 -23.62 -11.67 -24.90
N ARG A 67 -22.30 -11.84 -25.07
CA ARG A 67 -21.66 -13.15 -25.01
C ARG A 67 -21.02 -13.31 -23.63
N THR A 68 -21.72 -13.97 -22.71
CA THR A 68 -21.20 -14.26 -21.37
C THR A 68 -20.05 -15.25 -21.47
N LYS A 69 -18.81 -14.75 -21.39
CA LYS A 69 -17.61 -15.58 -21.37
C LYS A 69 -17.46 -16.15 -19.95
N ARG A 70 -17.53 -17.47 -19.80
CA ARG A 70 -17.20 -18.15 -18.53
C ARG A 70 -15.75 -17.82 -18.18
N GLN A 71 -15.54 -17.22 -17.01
CA GLN A 71 -14.26 -16.67 -16.57
C GLN A 71 -13.31 -17.82 -16.18
N SER A 72 -12.36 -18.12 -17.06
CA SER A 72 -11.16 -18.91 -16.72
C SER A 72 -10.38 -18.12 -15.67
N THR A 73 -10.03 -18.74 -14.55
CA THR A 73 -9.17 -18.15 -13.52
C THR A 73 -7.76 -17.96 -14.08
N ASN A 74 -7.58 -16.90 -14.87
CA ASN A 74 -6.30 -16.53 -15.47
C ASN A 74 -5.47 -15.76 -14.43
N ASN A 75 -4.14 -15.93 -14.48
CA ASN A 75 -3.21 -15.17 -13.63
C ASN A 75 -3.38 -13.65 -13.74
N THR A 76 -3.95 -13.14 -14.83
CA THR A 76 -4.26 -11.72 -15.05
C THR A 76 -5.31 -11.19 -14.07
N ASP A 77 -6.32 -11.99 -13.70
CA ASP A 77 -7.37 -11.55 -12.78
C ASP A 77 -6.86 -11.50 -11.33
N ARG A 78 -5.88 -12.35 -11.01
CA ARG A 78 -5.20 -12.35 -9.70
C ARG A 78 -4.33 -11.11 -9.49
N GLU A 79 -3.68 -10.62 -10.55
CA GLU A 79 -2.90 -9.38 -10.52
C GLU A 79 -3.80 -8.15 -10.31
N ARG A 80 -5.00 -8.11 -10.90
CA ARG A 80 -5.98 -7.01 -10.76
C ARG A 80 -6.54 -6.85 -9.34
N THR A 81 -6.55 -7.92 -8.56
CA THR A 81 -7.08 -7.92 -7.18
C THR A 81 -6.04 -7.54 -6.12
N CYS A 82 -4.83 -7.17 -6.52
CA CYS A 82 -3.73 -6.89 -5.61
C CYS A 82 -3.27 -5.45 -5.67
N CYS A 83 -3.25 -4.78 -4.52
CA CYS A 83 -2.73 -3.43 -4.39
C CYS A 83 -1.38 -3.46 -3.67
N TYR A 84 -0.32 -3.18 -4.42
CA TYR A 84 1.02 -3.03 -3.88
C TYR A 84 1.20 -1.64 -3.29
N MET A 85 1.66 -1.59 -2.04
CA MET A 85 1.75 -0.35 -1.28
C MET A 85 3.19 0.01 -0.95
N TYR A 86 3.47 1.29 -1.00
CA TYR A 86 4.64 1.90 -0.39
C TYR A 86 4.27 2.37 1.01
N ILE A 87 5.09 2.04 2.00
CA ILE A 87 4.92 2.51 3.37
C ILE A 87 6.13 3.35 3.77
N ARG A 88 5.87 4.55 4.27
CA ARG A 88 6.85 5.39 4.94
C ARG A 88 6.59 5.42 6.43
N ILE A 89 7.65 5.37 7.22
CA ILE A 89 7.62 5.62 8.67
C ILE A 89 8.34 6.94 8.92
N ASP A 90 7.70 7.81 9.70
CA ASP A 90 8.27 9.09 10.09
C ASP A 90 9.21 8.99 11.31
N PRO A 91 9.98 10.06 11.60
CA PRO A 91 10.93 10.06 12.71
C PRO A 91 10.27 9.93 14.09
N THR A 92 9.06 10.45 14.26
CA THR A 92 8.37 10.42 15.56
C THR A 92 7.99 9.00 15.95
N LEU A 93 7.46 8.21 15.00
CA LEU A 93 7.16 6.81 15.21
C LEU A 93 8.44 6.00 15.41
N TRP A 94 9.47 6.26 14.62
CA TRP A 94 10.79 5.66 14.82
C TRP A 94 11.29 5.87 16.24
N ASP A 95 11.31 7.11 16.75
CA ASP A 95 11.86 7.44 18.07
C ASP A 95 11.10 6.81 19.24
N ILE A 96 9.77 6.69 19.12
CA ILE A 96 8.96 6.04 20.16
C ILE A 96 9.23 4.54 20.17
N VAL A 97 9.24 3.90 19.00
CA VAL A 97 9.50 2.45 18.93
C VAL A 97 10.95 2.14 19.30
N TYR A 98 11.90 2.97 18.88
CA TYR A 98 13.32 2.81 19.19
C TYR A 98 13.59 2.81 20.69
N ARG A 99 12.97 3.74 21.44
CA ARG A 99 13.15 3.86 22.89
C ARG A 99 12.41 2.79 23.69
N ASN A 100 11.26 2.33 23.20
CA ASN A 100 10.38 1.45 23.96
C ASN A 100 10.57 -0.03 23.57
N GLU A 101 10.12 -0.42 22.39
CA GLU A 101 10.13 -1.82 21.91
C GLU A 101 11.51 -2.23 21.38
N GLY A 102 12.22 -1.28 20.78
CA GLY A 102 13.51 -1.49 20.13
C GLY A 102 14.69 -1.52 21.09
N LEU A 103 14.50 -1.23 22.38
CA LEU A 103 15.54 -1.24 23.41
C LEU A 103 16.80 -0.41 23.05
N ASN A 104 16.62 0.66 22.28
CA ASN A 104 17.70 1.48 21.69
C ASN A 104 18.61 0.72 20.69
N GLU A 105 18.13 -0.37 20.10
CA GLU A 105 18.81 -1.12 19.06
C GLU A 105 18.10 -0.96 17.71
N LYS A 106 18.87 -0.60 16.67
CA LYS A 106 18.31 -0.31 15.34
C LYS A 106 17.63 -1.54 14.72
N GLU A 107 18.25 -2.72 14.82
CA GLU A 107 17.71 -3.94 14.22
C GLU A 107 16.41 -4.41 14.91
N ALA A 108 16.38 -4.40 16.25
CA ALA A 108 15.18 -4.71 17.02
C ALA A 108 14.05 -3.73 16.70
N THR A 109 14.36 -2.44 16.54
CA THR A 109 13.39 -1.40 16.15
C THR A 109 12.80 -1.65 14.77
N ILE A 110 13.66 -1.93 13.78
CA ILE A 110 13.21 -2.24 12.41
C ILE A 110 12.31 -3.48 12.44
N HIS A 111 12.70 -4.53 13.14
CA HIS A 111 11.91 -5.75 13.26
C HIS A 111 10.54 -5.48 13.91
N ALA A 112 10.49 -4.70 14.99
CA ALA A 112 9.26 -4.31 15.67
C ALA A 112 8.33 -3.50 14.74
N LEU A 113 8.86 -2.50 14.03
CA LEU A 113 8.12 -1.69 13.07
C LEU A 113 7.56 -2.52 11.92
N VAL A 114 8.39 -3.37 11.33
CA VAL A 114 7.99 -4.25 10.23
C VAL A 114 6.88 -5.20 10.70
N THR A 115 7.06 -5.85 11.85
CA THR A 115 6.06 -6.74 12.45
C THR A 115 4.73 -6.00 12.68
N PHE A 116 4.79 -4.79 13.23
CA PHE A 116 3.61 -3.94 13.42
C PHE A 116 2.89 -3.67 12.09
N LEU A 117 3.61 -3.22 11.06
CA LEU A 117 3.03 -2.95 9.75
C LEU A 117 2.39 -4.18 9.11
N TYR A 118 3.05 -5.34 9.18
CA TYR A 118 2.48 -6.59 8.66
C TYR A 118 1.20 -6.98 9.42
N ARG A 119 1.15 -6.82 10.75
CA ARG A 119 -0.08 -7.08 11.52
C ARG A 119 -1.23 -6.17 11.10
N VAL A 120 -0.97 -4.88 10.89
CA VAL A 120 -1.97 -3.92 10.42
C VAL A 120 -2.48 -4.31 9.03
N VAL A 121 -1.58 -4.63 8.09
CA VAL A 121 -1.97 -5.01 6.73
C VAL A 121 -2.71 -6.35 6.70
N THR A 122 -2.34 -7.31 7.53
CA THR A 122 -3.05 -8.58 7.68
C THR A 122 -4.47 -8.36 8.21
N ALA A 123 -4.63 -7.52 9.22
CA ALA A 123 -5.96 -7.17 9.76
C ALA A 123 -6.83 -6.47 8.71
N ALA A 124 -6.27 -5.52 7.96
CA ALA A 124 -6.98 -4.87 6.85
C ALA A 124 -7.38 -5.89 5.77
N ASN A 125 -6.48 -6.80 5.40
CA ASN A 125 -6.76 -7.85 4.43
C ASN A 125 -7.89 -8.79 4.87
N ALA A 126 -8.01 -9.11 6.15
CA ALA A 126 -9.12 -9.91 6.66
C ALA A 126 -10.48 -9.25 6.37
N ILE A 127 -10.55 -7.91 6.46
CA ILE A 127 -11.74 -7.14 6.11
C ILE A 127 -11.92 -7.14 4.58
N TYR A 128 -10.94 -6.62 3.84
CA TYR A 128 -11.05 -6.39 2.39
C TYR A 128 -11.28 -7.67 1.57
N ARG A 129 -10.75 -8.82 2.00
CA ARG A 129 -10.96 -10.09 1.30
C ARG A 129 -12.39 -10.60 1.37
N SER A 130 -13.10 -10.26 2.44
CA SER A 130 -14.50 -10.68 2.66
C SER A 130 -15.50 -9.80 1.90
N VAL A 131 -15.09 -8.60 1.49
CA VAL A 131 -15.94 -7.65 0.79
C VAL A 131 -16.04 -8.02 -0.70
N LYS A 132 -17.26 -7.98 -1.21
CA LYS A 132 -17.56 -8.07 -2.64
C LYS A 132 -17.80 -6.66 -3.16
N PHE A 133 -16.88 -6.15 -3.98
CA PHE A 133 -17.01 -4.86 -4.63
C PHE A 133 -17.76 -5.02 -5.95
N GLU A 134 -18.83 -4.27 -6.14
CA GLU A 134 -19.64 -4.29 -7.36
C GLU A 134 -19.62 -2.89 -7.99
N SER A 135 -19.37 -2.83 -9.29
CA SER A 135 -19.42 -1.59 -10.07
C SER A 135 -19.85 -1.91 -11.50
N ASN A 136 -20.94 -1.30 -11.97
CA ASN A 136 -21.44 -1.42 -13.34
C ASN A 136 -21.63 -2.88 -13.84
N GLY A 137 -21.99 -3.81 -12.94
CA GLY A 137 -22.17 -5.23 -13.25
C GLY A 137 -20.89 -6.08 -13.20
N ASP A 138 -19.74 -5.44 -12.99
CA ASP A 138 -18.47 -6.12 -12.69
C ASP A 138 -18.32 -6.36 -11.19
N PHE A 139 -17.71 -7.50 -10.85
CA PHE A 139 -17.47 -7.91 -9.47
C PHE A 139 -15.98 -8.11 -9.19
N LEU A 140 -15.49 -7.45 -8.16
CA LEU A 140 -14.16 -7.66 -7.62
C LEU A 140 -14.26 -8.28 -6.22
N TYR A 141 -13.60 -9.42 -6.04
CA TYR A 141 -13.58 -10.18 -4.79
C TYR A 141 -12.13 -10.51 -4.41
N ARG A 142 -11.89 -10.80 -3.13
CA ARG A 142 -10.55 -11.15 -2.60
C ARG A 142 -9.49 -10.07 -2.83
N PHE A 143 -9.89 -8.80 -2.77
CA PHE A 143 -8.94 -7.69 -2.82
C PHE A 143 -7.91 -7.84 -1.70
N THR A 144 -6.63 -7.72 -2.04
CA THR A 144 -5.52 -7.93 -1.12
C THR A 144 -4.51 -6.80 -1.23
N LEU A 145 -4.20 -6.20 -0.08
CA LEU A 145 -3.12 -5.25 0.12
C LEU A 145 -1.80 -6.00 0.36
N ARG A 146 -0.72 -5.51 -0.24
CA ARG A 146 0.63 -6.03 -0.02
C ARG A 146 1.64 -4.92 0.15
N ILE A 147 2.53 -5.06 1.12
CA ILE A 147 3.65 -4.15 1.30
C ILE A 147 4.71 -4.49 0.26
N GLN A 148 5.03 -3.55 -0.62
CA GLN A 148 6.11 -3.71 -1.61
C GLN A 148 7.41 -3.07 -1.13
N ARG A 149 7.32 -1.90 -0.49
CA ARG A 149 8.50 -1.19 0.01
C ARG A 149 8.19 -0.50 1.34
N ILE A 150 9.13 -0.58 2.27
CA ILE A 150 9.11 0.18 3.51
C ILE A 150 10.32 1.11 3.53
N ARG A 151 10.07 2.39 3.75
CA ARG A 151 11.11 3.40 3.95
C ARG A 151 10.96 4.05 5.32
N ILE A 152 12.01 3.99 6.12
CA ILE A 152 12.04 4.52 7.48
C ILE A 152 12.88 5.79 7.48
N LEU A 153 12.28 6.90 7.91
CA LEU A 153 12.99 8.14 8.17
C LEU A 153 13.33 8.21 9.65
N THR A 154 14.62 8.20 9.98
CA THR A 154 15.09 8.26 11.37
C THR A 154 15.35 9.71 11.79
N SER A 155 15.40 9.98 13.09
CA SER A 155 15.74 11.32 13.59
C SER A 155 17.16 11.76 13.24
N ASP A 156 18.09 10.81 13.09
CA ASP A 156 19.45 11.08 12.57
C ASP A 156 19.40 11.60 11.13
N ASP A 157 18.50 11.05 10.30
CA ASP A 157 18.36 11.45 8.89
C ASP A 157 17.90 12.91 8.76
N CYS A 158 17.09 13.39 9.71
CA CYS A 158 16.58 14.75 9.73
C CYS A 158 17.66 15.82 9.97
N MET A 159 18.80 15.42 10.52
CA MET A 159 19.95 16.29 10.74
C MET A 159 20.91 16.31 9.54
N GLN A 160 20.72 15.41 8.58
CA GLN A 160 21.63 15.20 7.44
C GLN A 160 21.06 15.78 6.14
N LYS A 161 21.93 16.21 5.22
CA LYS A 161 21.53 16.78 3.92
C LYS A 161 21.21 15.74 2.83
N ASN A 162 21.16 14.45 3.17
CA ASN A 162 21.05 13.36 2.20
C ASN A 162 19.60 12.87 1.99
N ILE A 163 18.60 13.69 2.38
CA ILE A 163 17.17 13.39 2.21
C ILE A 163 16.52 14.37 1.25
N THR A 164 15.42 13.94 0.63
CA THR A 164 14.64 14.75 -0.31
C THR A 164 13.98 15.94 0.38
N LEU A 165 13.59 16.97 -0.38
CA LEU A 165 12.86 18.12 0.17
C LEU A 165 11.56 17.70 0.88
N SER A 166 10.84 16.72 0.35
CA SER A 166 9.65 16.14 1.00
C SER A 166 9.99 15.59 2.39
N GLU A 167 11.04 14.77 2.48
CA GLU A 167 11.50 14.18 3.74
C GLU A 167 11.99 15.23 4.75
N THR A 168 12.75 16.23 4.29
CA THR A 168 13.18 17.35 5.14
C THR A 168 12.00 18.10 5.74
N ASN A 169 10.93 18.29 4.97
CA ASN A 169 9.74 18.94 5.49
C ASN A 169 8.99 18.03 6.48
N ILE A 170 8.86 16.73 6.20
CA ILE A 170 8.26 15.74 7.12
C ILE A 170 9.02 15.69 8.47
N CYS A 171 10.33 15.88 8.47
CA CYS A 171 11.14 15.93 9.69
C CYS A 171 10.78 17.07 10.66
N ARG A 172 10.08 18.11 10.20
CA ARG A 172 9.69 19.23 11.08
C ARG A 172 8.76 18.74 12.18
N SER A 173 9.02 19.18 13.40
CA SER A 173 8.11 18.99 14.53
C SER A 173 6.83 19.84 14.30
N PHE A 174 5.69 19.37 14.81
CA PHE A 174 4.41 20.11 14.80
C PHE A 174 3.82 20.39 13.40
N LEU A 175 3.82 19.39 12.51
CA LEU A 175 3.02 19.42 11.30
C LEU A 175 1.60 18.93 11.60
N ASP A 176 0.61 19.70 11.16
CA ASP A 176 -0.77 19.24 11.10
C ASP A 176 -0.92 18.14 10.02
N SER A 177 -1.93 17.30 10.17
CA SER A 177 -2.22 16.11 9.34
C SER A 177 -2.34 16.43 7.86
N ASN A 178 -2.95 17.58 7.50
CA ASN A 178 -3.09 18.07 6.13
C ASN A 178 -1.75 18.43 5.49
N VAL A 179 -0.88 19.13 6.20
CA VAL A 179 0.44 19.55 5.73
C VAL A 179 1.34 18.32 5.62
N LEU A 180 1.25 17.39 6.59
CA LEU A 180 1.99 16.14 6.55
C LEU A 180 1.59 15.28 5.34
N LEU A 181 0.29 15.10 5.09
CA LEU A 181 -0.21 14.38 3.92
C LEU A 181 0.26 15.07 2.63
N THR A 182 0.18 16.40 2.57
CA THR A 182 0.65 17.17 1.40
C THR A 182 2.13 16.90 1.11
N TRP A 183 3.00 16.98 2.13
CA TRP A 183 4.42 16.70 1.94
C TRP A 183 4.70 15.25 1.58
N HIS A 184 3.92 14.31 2.10
CA HIS A 184 4.01 12.92 1.68
C HIS A 184 3.68 12.78 0.19
N SER A 185 2.58 13.38 -0.27
CA SER A 185 2.11 13.33 -1.66
C SER A 185 3.04 13.98 -2.69
N VAL A 186 4.03 14.80 -2.28
CA VAL A 186 5.07 15.31 -3.19
C VAL A 186 6.00 14.21 -3.71
N GLY A 187 6.08 13.06 -3.02
CA GLY A 187 6.89 11.93 -3.48
C GLY A 187 6.34 11.29 -4.75
N ASN A 188 7.22 10.73 -5.60
CA ASN A 188 6.80 9.88 -6.71
C ASN A 188 6.44 8.49 -6.19
N PHE A 189 5.19 8.07 -6.43
CA PHE A 189 4.67 6.76 -6.09
C PHE A 189 4.00 6.04 -7.27
N ASP A 190 4.35 6.40 -8.52
CA ASP A 190 3.70 5.89 -9.73
C ASP A 190 3.81 4.36 -9.87
N GLU A 191 4.84 3.77 -9.26
CA GLU A 191 5.04 2.32 -9.20
C GLU A 191 4.18 1.61 -8.15
N TYR A 192 3.40 2.32 -7.34
CA TYR A 192 2.60 1.73 -6.26
C TYR A 192 1.13 2.07 -6.45
N CYS A 193 0.26 1.15 -6.02
CA CYS A 193 -1.18 1.37 -6.02
C CYS A 193 -1.59 2.35 -4.91
N LEU A 194 -0.93 2.29 -3.74
CA LEU A 194 -1.15 3.21 -2.63
C LEU A 194 0.18 3.56 -1.95
N SER A 195 0.23 4.74 -1.33
CA SER A 195 1.32 5.16 -0.47
C SER A 195 0.77 5.61 0.89
N TYR A 196 1.32 5.05 1.97
CA TYR A 196 0.96 5.41 3.35
C TYR A 196 2.15 5.99 4.09
N LEU A 197 1.87 6.93 5.00
CA LEU A 197 2.82 7.45 5.98
C LEU A 197 2.31 7.13 7.38
N PHE A 198 3.06 6.32 8.12
CA PHE A 198 2.81 6.05 9.54
C PHE A 198 3.63 7.01 10.40
N THR A 199 2.98 7.53 11.43
CA THR A 199 3.54 8.51 12.36
C THR A 199 2.95 8.29 13.75
N ALA A 200 3.63 8.81 14.77
CA ALA A 200 3.15 8.83 16.15
C ALA A 200 3.02 10.28 16.66
N ARG A 201 2.54 11.15 15.76
CA ARG A 201 2.20 12.54 16.06
C ARG A 201 0.82 12.63 16.67
N ASP A 202 0.68 13.57 17.58
CA ASP A 202 -0.61 13.99 18.11
C ASP A 202 -1.17 15.12 17.24
N PHE A 203 -2.24 14.86 16.50
CA PHE A 203 -2.89 15.84 15.64
C PHE A 203 -4.03 16.53 16.38
N GLY A 204 -4.32 17.76 15.98
CA GLY A 204 -5.43 18.54 16.55
C GLY A 204 -6.78 17.82 16.40
N ASP A 205 -7.71 18.18 17.29
CA ASP A 205 -9.11 17.76 17.27
C ASP A 205 -9.34 16.23 17.30
N GLY A 206 -8.35 15.46 17.78
CA GLY A 206 -8.44 13.99 17.87
C GLY A 206 -8.31 13.27 16.52
N THR A 207 -7.73 13.94 15.52
CA THR A 207 -7.55 13.36 14.18
C THR A 207 -6.55 12.19 14.22
N LEU A 208 -6.97 11.00 13.76
CA LEU A 208 -6.10 9.81 13.72
C LEU A 208 -5.42 9.58 12.36
N GLY A 209 -5.92 10.20 11.30
CA GLY A 209 -5.38 10.05 9.95
C GLY A 209 -6.14 10.87 8.92
N LEU A 210 -5.50 11.06 7.77
CA LEU A 210 -6.06 11.78 6.62
C LEU A 210 -5.67 11.03 5.34
N ALA A 211 -6.56 11.06 4.35
CA ALA A 211 -6.32 10.46 3.05
C ALA A 211 -6.95 11.32 1.95
N TRP A 212 -6.38 11.24 0.76
CA TRP A 212 -7.07 11.72 -0.45
C TRP A 212 -8.24 10.80 -0.76
N MET A 213 -9.41 11.38 -1.02
CA MET A 213 -10.51 10.62 -1.60
C MET A 213 -10.24 10.47 -3.10
N GLY A 214 -10.04 9.24 -3.54
CA GLY A 214 -9.95 8.95 -4.97
C GLY A 214 -11.32 9.20 -5.61
N SER A 215 -11.37 10.05 -6.64
CA SER A 215 -12.51 10.07 -7.54
C SER A 215 -12.28 9.01 -8.61
N ILE A 216 -13.32 8.21 -8.87
CA ILE A 216 -13.47 7.64 -10.20
C ILE A 216 -13.66 8.88 -11.07
N LEU A 217 -12.76 9.17 -12.01
CA LEU A 217 -12.91 10.30 -12.93
C LEU A 217 -14.37 10.34 -13.39
N PRO A 218 -15.16 11.33 -12.95
CA PRO A 218 -16.51 11.47 -13.44
C PRO A 218 -16.38 11.69 -14.94
N SER A 219 -17.29 11.11 -15.72
CA SER A 219 -17.58 11.65 -17.04
C SER A 219 -17.91 13.13 -16.85
N LEU A 220 -16.92 14.00 -17.03
CA LEU A 220 -17.16 15.42 -17.24
C LEU A 220 -17.93 15.48 -18.54
N TYR A 221 -19.25 15.66 -18.43
CA TYR A 221 -20.16 16.41 -19.30
C TYR A 221 -21.58 16.10 -18.79
N GLU A 222 -22.10 17.00 -17.95
CA GLU A 222 -23.52 17.37 -17.97
C GLU A 222 -23.78 18.25 -19.20
#